data_AF-F8GZQ2-F1
#
_entry.id   AF-F8GZQ2-F1
#
_cell.length_a   1.000
_cell.length_b   1.000
_cell.length_c   1.000
_cell.angle_alpha   90.00
_cell.angle_beta   90.00
_cell.angle_gamma   90.00
#
_symmetry.space_group_name_H-M   'P 1'
#
loop_
_entity.id
_entity.type
_entity.pdbx_description
1 polymer ?
#
loop_
_entity_poly.entity_id
_entity_poly.type
_entity_poly.pdbx_seq_one_letter_code
_entity_poly.pdbx_strand_id
1 'polypeptide(L)'
;MGPAETEEAEQHEAALREARSKVRGEAAQGIDLALLINQYSQLATGIKNVLENNAITDFQHYLRLRAAQKLLGDTELRLAEAQDINAIDEDDLFITEIAAELLKADPQISDAQTQQLDEIILRRFGKKLIPFVFEELIIAWGVNLDALDKEWQKLNASQAKKKTEMRRLETSQRLAELSSEESAQLAKLQTELPKLTAKAEQKRKKTNEMRNYVFAAEGFLQMLEKEPEEFAGKEYMLEDSATVGMLIIDCAQHGKSWEKLTQDEQSLIIDFANIFEEASRARTAQVVEVAL
;
A
#
# COMPACT_ATOMS: atom_id res chain seq x y z
N MET A 1 8.49 -12.90 -5.28
CA MET A 1 8.86 -14.11 -6.03
C MET A 1 7.81 -15.19 -5.85
N GLY A 2 7.60 -16.05 -6.84
CA GLY A 2 6.78 -17.27 -6.71
C GLY A 2 7.52 -18.37 -5.93
N PRO A 3 6.84 -19.46 -5.52
CA PRO A 3 7.47 -20.57 -4.79
C PRO A 3 8.68 -21.18 -5.53
N ALA A 4 8.59 -21.29 -6.86
CA ALA A 4 9.66 -21.81 -7.71
C ALA A 4 10.90 -20.88 -7.75
N GLU A 5 10.69 -19.57 -7.77
CA GLU A 5 11.78 -18.57 -7.76
C GLU A 5 12.50 -18.53 -6.39
N THR A 6 11.79 -18.90 -5.31
CA THR A 6 12.37 -18.98 -3.96
C THR A 6 13.29 -20.21 -3.83
N GLU A 7 12.85 -21.35 -4.36
CA GLU A 7 13.65 -22.57 -4.41
C GLU A 7 14.88 -22.44 -5.32
N GLU A 8 14.74 -21.73 -6.44
CA GLU A 8 15.84 -21.39 -7.34
C GLU A 8 16.87 -20.47 -6.62
N ALA A 9 16.41 -19.45 -5.89
CA ALA A 9 17.29 -18.56 -5.10
C ALA A 9 18.08 -19.31 -4.02
N GLU A 10 17.49 -20.30 -3.35
CA GLU A 10 18.18 -21.15 -2.36
C GLU A 10 19.25 -22.03 -3.03
N GLN A 11 18.96 -22.60 -4.20
CA GLN A 11 19.92 -23.40 -4.96
C GLN A 11 21.10 -22.55 -5.47
N HIS A 12 20.83 -21.34 -5.96
CA HIS A 12 21.87 -20.39 -6.34
C HIS A 12 22.75 -19.99 -5.16
N GLU A 13 22.17 -19.76 -3.98
CA GLU A 13 22.92 -19.45 -2.76
C GLU A 13 23.88 -20.59 -2.37
N ALA A 14 23.41 -21.84 -2.42
CA ALA A 14 24.22 -23.01 -2.12
C ALA A 14 25.42 -23.12 -3.09
N ALA A 15 25.19 -22.92 -4.38
CA ALA A 15 26.23 -22.93 -5.41
C ALA A 15 27.25 -21.79 -5.21
N LEU A 16 26.78 -20.58 -4.90
CA LEU A 16 27.63 -19.42 -4.62
C LEU A 16 28.48 -19.63 -3.35
N ARG A 17 27.91 -20.19 -2.28
CA ARG A 17 28.66 -20.54 -1.05
C ARG A 17 29.75 -21.58 -1.32
N GLU A 18 29.44 -22.59 -2.13
CA GLU A 18 30.43 -23.59 -2.54
C GLU A 18 31.55 -22.94 -3.35
N ALA A 19 31.23 -22.09 -4.33
CA ALA A 19 32.21 -21.35 -5.12
C ALA A 19 33.07 -20.43 -4.24
N ARG A 20 32.46 -19.72 -3.28
CA ARG A 20 33.15 -18.82 -2.36
C ARG A 20 34.23 -19.51 -1.53
N SER A 21 33.99 -20.76 -1.14
CA SER A 21 34.95 -21.58 -0.38
C SER A 21 36.24 -21.87 -1.16
N LYS A 22 36.16 -21.88 -2.50
CA LYS A 22 37.23 -22.27 -3.43
C LYS A 22 37.98 -21.08 -4.05
N VAL A 23 37.47 -19.85 -3.89
CA VAL A 23 37.99 -18.65 -4.56
C VAL A 23 38.58 -17.66 -3.54
N ARG A 24 39.55 -16.85 -3.98
CA ARG A 24 40.26 -15.81 -3.19
C ARG A 24 40.46 -14.55 -4.05
N GLY A 25 40.78 -13.41 -3.41
CA GLY A 25 41.03 -12.14 -4.10
C GLY A 25 39.76 -11.50 -4.66
N GLU A 26 39.88 -10.71 -5.74
CA GLU A 26 38.75 -9.99 -6.36
C GLU A 26 37.59 -10.91 -6.77
N ALA A 27 37.88 -12.11 -7.26
CA ALA A 27 36.84 -13.08 -7.62
C ALA A 27 36.05 -13.59 -6.39
N ALA A 28 36.61 -13.53 -5.19
CA ALA A 28 35.88 -13.83 -3.96
C ALA A 28 34.94 -12.69 -3.57
N GLN A 29 35.36 -11.44 -3.79
CA GLN A 29 34.54 -10.26 -3.53
C GLN A 29 33.29 -10.21 -4.43
N GLY A 30 33.43 -10.59 -5.70
CA GLY A 30 32.28 -10.69 -6.62
C GLY A 30 31.26 -11.75 -6.17
N ILE A 31 31.73 -12.87 -5.61
CA ILE A 31 30.84 -13.91 -5.06
C ILE A 31 30.17 -13.43 -3.76
N ASP A 32 30.90 -12.71 -2.90
CA ASP A 32 30.33 -12.11 -1.69
C ASP A 32 29.22 -11.11 -2.02
N LEU A 33 29.41 -10.28 -3.06
CA LEU A 33 28.42 -9.33 -3.54
C LEU A 33 27.17 -10.05 -4.06
N ALA A 34 27.35 -11.12 -4.84
CA ALA A 34 26.24 -11.91 -5.37
C ALA A 34 25.44 -12.62 -4.25
N LEU A 35 26.13 -13.16 -3.23
CA LEU A 35 25.47 -13.75 -2.05
C LEU A 35 24.63 -12.73 -1.30
N LEU A 36 25.16 -11.52 -1.14
CA LEU A 36 24.48 -10.45 -0.44
C LEU A 36 23.23 -9.99 -1.22
N ILE A 37 23.34 -9.76 -2.53
CA ILE A 37 22.19 -9.42 -3.40
C ILE A 37 21.07 -10.47 -3.27
N ASN A 38 21.44 -11.76 -3.27
CA ASN A 38 20.47 -12.84 -3.10
C ASN A 38 19.76 -12.79 -1.73
N GLN A 39 20.50 -12.50 -0.65
CA GLN A 39 19.94 -12.33 0.69
C GLN A 39 18.95 -11.16 0.76
N TYR A 40 19.29 -10.01 0.16
CA TYR A 40 18.37 -8.87 0.06
C TYR A 40 17.06 -9.26 -0.63
N SER A 41 17.15 -9.94 -1.77
CA SER A 41 15.96 -10.35 -2.54
C SER A 41 15.06 -11.33 -1.78
N GLN A 42 15.65 -12.28 -1.05
CA GLN A 42 14.93 -13.21 -0.17
C GLN A 42 14.24 -12.47 0.98
N LEU A 43 14.93 -11.56 1.66
CA LEU A 43 14.37 -10.76 2.76
C LEU A 43 13.23 -9.87 2.26
N ALA A 44 13.41 -9.19 1.13
CA ALA A 44 12.37 -8.35 0.52
C ALA A 44 11.11 -9.17 0.18
N THR A 45 11.29 -10.37 -0.37
CA THR A 45 10.18 -11.31 -0.63
C THR A 45 9.52 -11.78 0.67
N GLY A 46 10.30 -12.12 1.69
CA GLY A 46 9.79 -12.52 3.00
C GLY A 46 8.92 -11.43 3.62
N ILE A 47 9.41 -10.17 3.63
CA ILE A 47 8.68 -9.03 4.19
C ILE A 47 7.39 -8.79 3.41
N LYS A 48 7.44 -8.84 2.08
CA LYS A 48 6.25 -8.71 1.23
C LYS A 48 5.19 -9.75 1.61
N ASN A 49 5.58 -11.02 1.76
CA ASN A 49 4.65 -12.08 2.11
C ASN A 49 4.02 -11.87 3.49
N VAL A 50 4.80 -11.44 4.49
CA VAL A 50 4.27 -11.16 5.84
C VAL A 50 3.27 -9.99 5.80
N LEU A 51 3.58 -8.92 5.07
CA LEU A 51 2.73 -7.76 4.91
C LEU A 51 1.43 -8.07 4.15
N GLU A 52 1.47 -8.90 3.10
CA GLU A 52 0.30 -9.29 2.31
C GLU A 52 -0.64 -10.22 3.07
N ASN A 53 -0.11 -11.06 3.96
CA ASN A 53 -0.90 -12.00 4.76
C ASN A 53 -1.57 -11.35 5.99
N ASN A 54 -1.37 -10.04 6.23
CA ASN A 54 -1.93 -9.30 7.36
C ASN A 54 -1.77 -10.01 8.72
N ALA A 55 -0.64 -10.70 8.92
CA ALA A 55 -0.37 -11.46 10.14
C ALA A 55 0.17 -10.60 11.30
N ILE A 56 0.38 -9.30 11.06
CA ILE A 56 0.98 -8.37 12.01
C ILE A 56 -0.14 -7.66 12.77
N THR A 57 -0.11 -7.74 14.10
CA THR A 57 -1.09 -7.06 14.97
C THR A 57 -0.49 -5.86 15.69
N ASP A 58 0.84 -5.83 15.87
CA ASP A 58 1.54 -4.70 16.47
C ASP A 58 1.86 -3.63 15.42
N PHE A 59 1.41 -2.40 15.69
CA PHE A 59 1.56 -1.30 14.75
C PHE A 59 3.02 -0.86 14.56
N GLN A 60 3.82 -0.88 15.63
CA GLN A 60 5.23 -0.51 15.55
C GLN A 60 6.02 -1.53 14.74
N HIS A 61 5.73 -2.82 14.92
CA HIS A 61 6.28 -3.89 14.09
C HIS A 61 5.91 -3.73 12.63
N TYR A 62 4.64 -3.41 12.32
CA TYR A 62 4.20 -3.14 10.96
C TYR A 62 4.97 -1.98 10.31
N LEU A 63 5.13 -0.85 11.02
CA LEU A 63 5.89 0.29 10.52
C LEU A 63 7.35 -0.07 10.26
N ARG A 64 8.00 -0.80 11.17
CA ARG A 64 9.39 -1.23 11.02
C ARG A 64 9.57 -2.18 9.84
N LEU A 65 8.63 -3.11 9.62
CA LEU A 65 8.65 -4.00 8.45
C LEU A 65 8.49 -3.23 7.14
N ARG A 66 7.60 -2.23 7.09
CA ARG A 66 7.47 -1.35 5.92
C ARG A 66 8.73 -0.52 5.68
N ALA A 67 9.32 0.03 6.73
CA ALA A 67 10.56 0.78 6.60
C ALA A 67 11.71 -0.11 6.11
N ALA A 68 11.85 -1.31 6.66
CA ALA A 68 12.82 -2.30 6.20
C ALA A 68 12.58 -2.68 4.74
N GLN A 69 11.33 -2.91 4.31
CA GLN A 69 10.99 -3.17 2.90
C GLN A 69 11.54 -2.08 1.96
N LYS A 70 11.30 -0.81 2.32
CA LYS A 70 11.73 0.34 1.52
C LYS A 70 13.25 0.51 1.52
N LEU A 71 13.90 0.33 2.67
CA LEU A 71 15.35 0.37 2.80
C LEU A 71 16.05 -0.74 2.02
N LEU A 72 15.50 -1.97 2.03
CA LEU A 72 16.01 -3.08 1.23
C LEU A 72 15.92 -2.76 -0.27
N GLY A 73 14.81 -2.15 -0.73
CA GLY A 73 14.64 -1.75 -2.13
C GLY A 73 15.64 -0.67 -2.58
N ASP A 74 15.89 0.34 -1.73
CA ASP A 74 16.94 1.35 -1.97
C ASP A 74 18.33 0.70 -2.02
N THR A 75 18.59 -0.23 -1.11
CA THR A 75 19.87 -0.94 -1.03
C THR A 75 20.07 -1.86 -2.24
N GLU A 76 19.04 -2.55 -2.69
CA GLU A 76 19.07 -3.38 -3.91
C GLU A 76 19.42 -2.54 -5.15
N LEU A 77 18.86 -1.33 -5.28
CA LEU A 77 19.20 -0.43 -6.39
C LEU A 77 20.68 -0.03 -6.34
N ARG A 78 21.19 0.35 -5.16
CA ARG A 78 22.62 0.69 -4.97
C ARG A 78 23.54 -0.49 -5.27
N LEU A 79 23.15 -1.70 -4.88
CA LEU A 79 23.90 -2.93 -5.16
C LEU A 79 23.89 -3.31 -6.64
N ALA A 80 22.78 -3.09 -7.34
CA ALA A 80 22.68 -3.35 -8.77
C ALA A 80 23.61 -2.45 -9.59
N GLU A 81 23.88 -1.24 -9.10
CA GLU A 81 24.82 -0.28 -9.69
C GLU A 81 26.27 -0.47 -9.21
N ALA A 82 26.46 -1.17 -8.08
CA ALA A 82 27.77 -1.40 -7.50
C ALA A 82 28.63 -2.34 -8.36
N GLN A 83 29.88 -1.93 -8.58
CA GLN A 83 30.88 -2.74 -9.29
C GLN A 83 31.77 -3.55 -8.35
N ASP A 84 31.76 -3.24 -7.04
CA ASP A 84 32.52 -3.97 -6.03
C ASP A 84 31.77 -4.04 -4.68
N ILE A 85 32.26 -4.92 -3.80
CA ILE A 85 31.72 -5.11 -2.44
C ILE A 85 31.98 -3.91 -1.51
N ASN A 86 32.94 -3.04 -1.84
CA ASN A 86 33.29 -1.88 -1.01
C ASN A 86 32.25 -0.76 -1.14
N ALA A 87 31.34 -0.84 -2.11
CA ALA A 87 30.18 0.01 -2.21
C ALA A 87 29.13 -0.24 -1.09
N ILE A 88 29.27 -1.34 -0.34
CA ILE A 88 28.39 -1.71 0.77
C ILE A 88 28.94 -1.15 2.07
N ASP A 89 28.11 -0.40 2.79
CA ASP A 89 28.47 0.19 4.08
C ASP A 89 27.89 -0.60 5.27
N GLU A 90 28.20 -0.14 6.48
CA GLU A 90 27.69 -0.75 7.72
C GLU A 90 26.17 -0.61 7.86
N ASP A 91 25.57 0.46 7.31
CA ASP A 91 24.12 0.66 7.35
C ASP A 91 23.42 -0.40 6.48
N ASP A 92 23.99 -0.76 5.33
CA ASP A 92 23.45 -1.79 4.43
C ASP A 92 23.43 -3.16 5.11
N LEU A 93 24.53 -3.54 5.76
CA LEU A 93 24.60 -4.78 6.54
C LEU A 93 23.58 -4.77 7.68
N PHE A 94 23.48 -3.66 8.40
CA PHE A 94 22.49 -3.48 9.45
C PHE A 94 21.05 -3.63 8.95
N ILE A 95 20.72 -3.09 7.77
CA ILE A 95 19.38 -3.23 7.17
C ILE A 95 19.05 -4.70 6.90
N THR A 96 20.03 -5.50 6.47
CA THR A 96 19.86 -6.95 6.29
C THR A 96 19.56 -7.64 7.61
N GLU A 97 20.33 -7.33 8.66
CA GLU A 97 20.18 -7.91 9.99
C GLU A 97 18.82 -7.57 10.60
N ILE A 98 18.41 -6.30 10.54
CA ILE A 98 17.13 -5.85 11.11
C ILE A 98 15.96 -6.44 10.34
N ALA A 99 16.04 -6.54 9.01
CA ALA A 99 15.01 -7.17 8.19
C ALA A 99 14.84 -8.66 8.55
N ALA A 100 15.95 -9.38 8.73
CA ALA A 100 15.92 -10.77 9.14
C ALA A 100 15.31 -10.96 10.55
N GLU A 101 15.63 -10.06 11.49
CA GLU A 101 15.06 -10.08 12.84
C GLU A 101 13.55 -9.81 12.82
N LEU A 102 13.11 -8.81 12.04
CA LEU A 102 11.70 -8.44 11.91
C LEU A 102 10.82 -9.52 11.28
N LEU A 103 11.42 -10.47 10.55
CA LEU A 103 10.73 -11.62 9.94
C LEU A 103 10.55 -12.80 10.90
N LYS A 104 11.19 -12.79 12.07
CA LYS A 104 11.01 -13.87 13.06
C LYS A 104 9.60 -13.84 13.63
N ALA A 105 9.15 -15.00 14.13
CA ALA A 105 7.86 -15.12 14.80
C ALA A 105 7.75 -14.24 16.07
N ASP A 106 8.89 -14.00 16.72
CA ASP A 106 9.01 -13.12 17.89
C ASP A 106 10.26 -12.23 17.72
N PRO A 107 10.13 -11.06 17.04
CA PRO A 107 11.25 -10.16 16.78
C PRO A 107 11.79 -9.53 18.06
N GLN A 108 13.10 -9.62 18.27
CA GLN A 108 13.77 -9.00 19.41
C GLN A 108 14.60 -7.80 18.94
N ILE A 109 13.98 -6.62 18.97
CA ILE A 109 14.61 -5.35 18.55
C ILE A 109 14.92 -4.52 19.79
N SER A 110 16.21 -4.24 20.00
CA SER A 110 16.65 -3.36 21.09
C SER A 110 16.37 -1.88 20.80
N ASP A 111 16.41 -1.05 21.84
CA ASP A 111 16.29 0.41 21.71
C ASP A 111 17.42 0.98 20.83
N ALA A 112 18.64 0.45 20.96
CA ALA A 112 19.78 0.85 20.14
C ALA A 112 19.56 0.55 18.65
N GLN A 113 19.03 -0.64 18.33
CA GLN A 113 18.68 -1.00 16.96
C GLN A 113 17.53 -0.13 16.42
N THR A 114 16.53 0.20 17.26
CA THR A 114 15.45 1.12 16.86
C THR A 114 16.01 2.51 16.54
N GLN A 115 16.89 3.03 17.38
CA GLN A 115 17.54 4.32 17.16
C GLN A 115 18.41 4.32 15.90
N GLN A 116 19.19 3.26 15.68
CA GLN A 116 20.03 3.13 14.48
C GLN A 116 19.17 3.10 13.20
N LEU A 117 18.03 2.40 13.21
CA LEU A 117 17.09 2.42 12.10
C LEU A 117 16.56 3.83 11.83
N ASP A 118 16.14 4.55 12.87
CA ASP A 118 15.65 5.93 12.75
C ASP A 118 16.73 6.87 12.19
N GLU A 119 17.98 6.74 12.65
CA GLU A 119 19.11 7.53 12.17
C GLU A 119 19.44 7.28 10.70
N ILE A 120 19.36 6.02 10.25
CA ILE A 120 19.55 5.65 8.84
C ILE A 120 18.46 6.29 7.97
N ILE A 121 17.19 6.18 8.38
CA ILE A 121 16.06 6.77 7.65
C ILE A 121 16.22 8.30 7.58
N LEU A 122 16.57 8.94 8.70
CA LEU A 122 16.78 10.38 8.74
C LEU A 122 17.94 10.82 7.84
N ARG A 123 19.07 10.09 7.86
CA ARG A 123 20.26 10.42 7.06
C ARG A 123 20.02 10.25 5.56
N ARG A 124 19.35 9.17 5.16
CA ARG A 124 19.13 8.82 3.75
C ARG A 124 17.92 9.54 3.14
N PHE A 125 16.87 9.81 3.92
CA PHE A 125 15.60 10.34 3.41
C PHE A 125 15.13 11.64 4.07
N GLY A 126 15.82 12.12 5.11
CA GLY A 126 15.45 13.36 5.80
C GLY A 126 14.14 13.27 6.59
N LYS A 127 13.64 12.07 6.88
CA LYS A 127 12.32 11.82 7.48
C LYS A 127 12.43 10.98 8.74
N LYS A 128 11.44 11.10 9.63
CA LYS A 128 11.21 10.16 10.74
C LYS A 128 10.52 8.90 10.22
N LEU A 129 10.56 7.81 11.00
CA LEU A 129 9.97 6.51 10.64
C LEU A 129 8.51 6.60 10.17
N ILE A 130 7.64 7.27 10.94
CA ILE A 130 6.21 7.32 10.61
C ILE A 130 5.95 8.04 9.27
N PRO A 131 6.41 9.29 9.04
CA PRO A 131 6.28 9.93 7.73
C PRO A 131 6.91 9.14 6.58
N PHE A 132 8.07 8.53 6.82
CA PHE A 132 8.79 7.75 5.82
C PHE A 132 7.97 6.57 5.27
N VAL A 133 7.21 5.90 6.15
CA VAL A 133 6.31 4.79 5.81
C VAL A 133 4.98 5.29 5.25
N PHE A 134 4.34 6.28 5.90
CA PHE A 134 3.00 6.73 5.54
C PHE A 134 2.94 7.33 4.14
N GLU A 135 3.99 8.02 3.69
CA GLU A 135 4.04 8.56 2.33
C GLU A 135 3.83 7.46 1.26
N GLU A 136 4.49 6.31 1.42
CA GLU A 136 4.35 5.20 0.48
C GLU A 136 2.96 4.54 0.59
N LEU A 137 2.44 4.40 1.81
CA LEU A 137 1.11 3.84 2.02
C LEU A 137 0.02 4.70 1.37
N ILE A 138 0.11 6.03 1.51
CA ILE A 138 -0.83 6.97 0.88
C ILE A 138 -0.79 6.83 -0.64
N ILE A 139 0.39 6.68 -1.23
CA ILE A 139 0.55 6.44 -2.67
C ILE A 139 -0.11 5.12 -3.06
N ALA A 140 0.21 4.03 -2.36
CA ALA A 140 -0.33 2.71 -2.66
C ALA A 140 -1.86 2.66 -2.52
N TRP A 141 -2.41 3.26 -1.47
CA TRP A 141 -3.85 3.39 -1.28
C TRP A 141 -4.49 4.32 -2.31
N GLY A 142 -3.79 5.38 -2.74
CA GLY A 142 -4.20 6.27 -3.82
C GLY A 142 -4.33 5.54 -5.16
N VAL A 143 -3.36 4.69 -5.51
CA VAL A 143 -3.44 3.83 -6.70
C VAL A 143 -4.61 2.86 -6.62
N ASN A 144 -4.82 2.23 -5.46
CA ASN A 144 -5.96 1.34 -5.24
C ASN A 144 -7.30 2.09 -5.35
N LEU A 145 -7.38 3.29 -4.76
CA LEU A 145 -8.54 4.17 -4.87
C LEU A 145 -8.85 4.51 -6.33
N ASP A 146 -7.84 4.87 -7.12
CA ASP A 146 -8.02 5.22 -8.53
C ASP A 146 -8.53 4.02 -9.35
N ALA A 147 -8.07 2.80 -9.03
CA ALA A 147 -8.60 1.57 -9.60
C ALA A 147 -10.07 1.32 -9.21
N LEU A 148 -10.42 1.51 -7.93
CA LEU A 148 -11.79 1.39 -7.44
C LEU A 148 -12.73 2.42 -8.10
N ASP A 149 -12.28 3.66 -8.26
CA ASP A 149 -13.01 4.73 -8.94
C ASP A 149 -13.28 4.37 -10.41
N LYS A 150 -12.27 3.89 -11.15
CA LYS A 150 -12.42 3.44 -12.55
C LYS A 150 -13.40 2.26 -12.68
N GLU A 151 -13.30 1.27 -11.80
CA GLU A 151 -14.24 0.14 -11.76
C GLU A 151 -15.68 0.59 -11.50
N TRP A 152 -15.87 1.46 -10.52
CA TRP A 152 -17.19 2.00 -10.17
C TRP A 152 -17.79 2.81 -11.33
N GLN A 153 -17.01 3.69 -11.96
CA GLN A 153 -17.47 4.46 -13.13
C GLN A 153 -17.90 3.55 -14.28
N LYS A 154 -17.15 2.48 -14.57
CA LYS A 154 -17.51 1.49 -15.59
C LYS A 154 -18.82 0.78 -15.27
N LEU A 155 -19.03 0.37 -14.01
CA LEU A 155 -20.28 -0.26 -13.56
C LEU A 155 -21.45 0.71 -13.67
N ASN A 156 -21.28 1.96 -13.22
CA ASN A 156 -22.31 2.99 -13.26
C ASN A 156 -22.72 3.31 -14.71
N ALA A 157 -21.76 3.43 -15.63
CA ALA A 157 -22.03 3.63 -17.05
C ALA A 157 -22.80 2.44 -17.67
N SER A 158 -22.44 1.20 -17.31
CA SER A 158 -23.17 0.00 -17.74
C SER A 158 -24.60 -0.02 -17.20
N GLN A 159 -24.77 0.31 -15.92
CA GLN A 159 -26.06 0.38 -15.26
C GLN A 159 -26.96 1.44 -15.92
N ALA A 160 -26.43 2.63 -16.20
CA ALA A 160 -27.16 3.69 -16.88
C ALA A 160 -27.66 3.25 -18.27
N LYS A 161 -26.79 2.62 -19.07
CA LYS A 161 -27.17 2.07 -20.39
C LYS A 161 -28.30 1.06 -20.29
N LYS A 162 -28.17 0.05 -19.41
CA LYS A 162 -29.19 -0.99 -19.21
C LYS A 162 -30.51 -0.41 -18.67
N LYS A 163 -30.46 0.60 -17.80
CA LYS A 163 -31.65 1.28 -17.28
C LYS A 163 -32.40 2.04 -18.37
N THR A 164 -31.68 2.73 -19.26
CA THR A 164 -32.28 3.42 -20.41
C THR A 164 -32.91 2.43 -21.38
N GLU A 165 -32.22 1.32 -21.67
CA GLU A 165 -32.73 0.27 -22.55
C GLU A 165 -33.99 -0.41 -21.98
N MET A 166 -33.97 -0.75 -20.70
CA MET A 166 -35.15 -1.31 -20.01
C MET A 166 -36.33 -0.34 -20.07
N ARG A 167 -36.12 0.95 -19.77
CA ARG A 167 -37.18 1.98 -19.87
C ARG A 167 -37.73 2.12 -21.29
N ARG A 168 -36.86 2.01 -22.32
CA ARG A 168 -37.27 2.04 -23.73
C ARG A 168 -38.20 0.87 -24.03
N LEU A 169 -37.78 -0.35 -23.67
CA LEU A 169 -38.56 -1.58 -23.90
C LEU A 169 -39.87 -1.58 -23.11
N GLU A 170 -39.87 -1.13 -21.86
CA GLU A 170 -41.09 -0.95 -21.06
C GLU A 170 -42.06 0.06 -21.69
N THR A 171 -41.53 1.13 -22.28
CA THR A 171 -42.35 2.13 -22.99
C THR A 171 -42.92 1.54 -24.27
N SER A 172 -42.11 0.83 -25.06
CA SER A 172 -42.56 0.14 -26.28
C SER A 172 -43.66 -0.89 -25.96
N GLN A 173 -43.50 -1.69 -24.90
CA GLN A 173 -44.49 -2.67 -24.46
C GLN A 173 -45.84 -2.05 -24.09
N ARG A 174 -45.84 -0.81 -23.58
CA ARG A 174 -47.08 -0.08 -23.26
C ARG A 174 -47.79 0.44 -24.50
N LEU A 175 -47.05 0.69 -25.58
CA LEU A 175 -47.57 1.28 -26.82
C LEU A 175 -47.99 0.20 -27.84
N ALA A 176 -47.28 -0.93 -27.87
CA ALA A 176 -47.52 -2.04 -28.79
C ALA A 176 -47.00 -3.36 -28.21
N GLU A 177 -47.42 -4.47 -28.81
CA GLU A 177 -46.88 -5.79 -28.48
C GLU A 177 -45.40 -5.87 -28.91
N LEU A 178 -44.53 -6.29 -27.98
CA LEU A 178 -43.11 -6.47 -28.25
C LEU A 178 -42.87 -7.72 -29.10
N SER A 179 -41.81 -7.70 -29.90
CA SER A 179 -41.33 -8.94 -30.52
C SER A 179 -40.87 -9.96 -29.46
N SER A 180 -40.76 -11.23 -29.86
CA SER A 180 -40.24 -12.29 -28.99
C SER A 180 -38.82 -12.00 -28.48
N GLU A 181 -37.97 -11.42 -29.34
CA GLU A 181 -36.60 -11.03 -29.01
C GLU A 181 -36.56 -9.88 -27.99
N GLU A 182 -37.36 -8.83 -28.20
CA GLU A 182 -37.46 -7.70 -27.27
C GLU A 182 -38.07 -8.11 -25.92
N SER A 183 -39.04 -9.02 -25.93
CA SER A 183 -39.64 -9.57 -24.70
C SER A 183 -38.61 -10.36 -23.89
N ALA A 184 -37.81 -11.20 -24.56
CA ALA A 184 -36.72 -11.94 -23.91
C ALA A 184 -35.64 -10.99 -23.36
N GLN A 185 -35.31 -9.93 -24.10
CA GLN A 185 -34.33 -8.93 -23.68
C GLN A 185 -34.83 -8.11 -22.47
N LEU A 186 -36.11 -7.72 -22.45
CA LEU A 186 -36.73 -7.04 -21.31
C LEU A 186 -36.70 -7.93 -20.06
N ALA A 187 -37.10 -9.20 -20.17
CA ALA A 187 -37.06 -10.15 -19.06
C ALA A 187 -35.63 -10.35 -18.50
N LYS A 188 -34.64 -10.40 -19.39
CA LYS A 188 -33.22 -10.45 -19.02
C LYS A 188 -32.80 -9.18 -18.25
N LEU A 189 -33.14 -8.00 -18.74
CA LEU A 189 -32.81 -6.73 -18.09
C LEU A 189 -33.47 -6.58 -16.72
N GLN A 190 -34.74 -7.00 -16.57
CA GLN A 190 -35.45 -7.01 -15.29
C GLN A 190 -34.76 -7.88 -14.23
N THR A 191 -34.08 -8.94 -14.65
CA THR A 191 -33.33 -9.84 -13.76
C THR A 191 -31.91 -9.34 -13.47
N GLU A 192 -31.23 -8.78 -14.47
CA GLU A 192 -29.82 -8.35 -14.35
C GLU A 192 -29.66 -6.99 -13.67
N LEU A 193 -30.55 -6.04 -13.94
CA LEU A 193 -30.40 -4.66 -13.48
C LEU A 193 -30.39 -4.51 -11.94
N PRO A 194 -31.22 -5.25 -11.16
CA PRO A 194 -31.13 -5.21 -9.70
C PRO A 194 -29.78 -5.71 -9.17
N LYS A 195 -29.25 -6.80 -9.73
CA LYS A 195 -27.93 -7.35 -9.35
C LYS A 195 -26.81 -6.37 -9.65
N LEU A 196 -26.86 -5.75 -10.83
CA LEU A 196 -25.89 -4.73 -11.22
C LEU A 196 -25.98 -3.48 -10.34
N THR A 197 -27.20 -3.07 -9.96
CA THR A 197 -27.44 -1.94 -9.06
C THR A 197 -26.86 -2.20 -7.67
N ALA A 198 -27.11 -3.37 -7.09
CA ALA A 198 -26.55 -3.75 -5.80
C ALA A 198 -25.01 -3.78 -5.84
N LYS A 199 -24.43 -4.33 -6.91
CA LYS A 199 -22.97 -4.35 -7.10
C LYS A 199 -22.37 -2.95 -7.24
N ALA A 200 -23.02 -2.06 -7.99
CA ALA A 200 -22.59 -0.67 -8.17
C ALA A 200 -22.64 0.10 -6.85
N GLU A 201 -23.69 -0.10 -6.05
CA GLU A 201 -23.82 0.55 -4.73
C GLU A 201 -22.77 0.02 -3.73
N GLN A 202 -22.54 -1.29 -3.69
CA GLN A 202 -21.49 -1.86 -2.84
C GLN A 202 -20.11 -1.31 -3.22
N LYS A 203 -19.80 -1.21 -4.52
CA LYS A 203 -18.55 -0.62 -4.99
C LYS A 203 -18.47 0.86 -4.64
N ARG A 204 -19.55 1.63 -4.82
CA ARG A 204 -19.62 3.04 -4.41
C ARG A 204 -19.26 3.23 -2.93
N LYS A 205 -19.83 2.41 -2.05
CA LYS A 205 -19.54 2.47 -0.61
C LYS A 205 -18.05 2.24 -0.32
N LYS A 206 -17.49 1.13 -0.83
CA LYS A 206 -16.06 0.83 -0.68
C LYS A 206 -15.15 1.91 -1.23
N THR A 207 -15.50 2.48 -2.39
CA THR A 207 -14.73 3.59 -2.98
C THR A 207 -14.77 4.83 -2.08
N ASN A 208 -15.95 5.19 -1.54
CA ASN A 208 -16.08 6.33 -0.64
C ASN A 208 -15.34 6.11 0.69
N GLU A 209 -15.40 4.91 1.26
CA GLU A 209 -14.63 4.55 2.45
C GLU A 209 -13.13 4.71 2.20
N MET A 210 -12.63 4.16 1.08
CA MET A 210 -11.22 4.31 0.72
C MET A 210 -10.82 5.77 0.48
N ARG A 211 -11.69 6.59 -0.14
CA ARG A 211 -11.46 8.04 -0.26
C ARG A 211 -11.24 8.69 1.09
N ASN A 212 -12.13 8.41 2.05
CA ASN A 212 -12.02 8.96 3.39
C ASN A 212 -10.69 8.57 4.04
N TYR A 213 -10.28 7.30 3.94
CA TYR A 213 -9.01 6.85 4.51
C TYR A 213 -7.80 7.52 3.88
N VAL A 214 -7.74 7.58 2.54
CA VAL A 214 -6.61 8.16 1.80
C VAL A 214 -6.47 9.64 2.08
N PHE A 215 -7.58 10.38 2.09
CA PHE A 215 -7.55 11.82 2.35
C PHE A 215 -7.25 12.12 3.82
N ALA A 216 -7.78 11.33 4.75
CA ALA A 216 -7.45 11.49 6.15
C ALA A 216 -5.97 11.15 6.44
N ALA A 217 -5.40 10.17 5.72
CA ALA A 217 -3.99 9.81 5.83
C ALA A 217 -3.07 10.94 5.39
N GLU A 218 -3.43 11.69 4.35
CA GLU A 218 -2.72 12.91 3.98
C GLU A 218 -2.73 13.93 5.13
N GLY A 219 -3.88 14.13 5.76
CA GLY A 219 -4.00 15.02 6.92
C GLY A 219 -3.08 14.61 8.06
N PHE A 220 -3.13 13.32 8.44
CA PHE A 220 -2.23 12.76 9.44
C PHE A 220 -0.76 12.97 9.06
N LEU A 221 -0.37 12.70 7.81
CA LEU A 221 1.00 12.89 7.35
C LEU A 221 1.44 14.35 7.46
N GLN A 222 0.60 15.31 7.06
CA GLN A 222 0.93 16.73 7.18
C GLN A 222 1.15 17.16 8.62
N MET A 223 0.37 16.64 9.59
CA MET A 223 0.57 16.93 11.02
C MET A 223 1.94 16.45 11.54
N LEU A 224 2.56 15.49 10.86
CA LEU A 224 3.91 15.01 11.20
C LEU A 224 5.02 15.76 10.45
N GLU A 225 4.71 16.34 9.29
CA GLU A 225 5.68 17.01 8.41
C GLU A 225 5.77 18.52 8.67
N LYS A 226 4.70 19.14 9.15
CA LYS A 226 4.57 20.60 9.29
C LYS A 226 4.65 21.06 10.73
N GLU A 227 4.97 22.33 10.91
CA GLU A 227 5.03 22.95 12.23
C GLU A 227 3.60 23.24 12.77
N PRO A 228 3.36 23.16 14.08
CA PRO A 228 2.04 23.40 14.68
C PRO A 228 1.38 24.72 14.27
N GLU A 229 2.18 25.78 14.05
CA GLU A 229 1.71 27.11 13.63
C GLU A 229 1.04 27.10 12.25
N GLU A 230 1.37 26.13 11.39
CA GLU A 230 0.75 25.96 10.07
C GLU A 230 -0.70 25.44 10.17
N PHE A 231 -1.13 25.01 11.36
CA PHE A 231 -2.47 24.52 11.65
C PHE A 231 -3.32 25.50 12.47
N ALA A 232 -2.99 26.80 12.41
CA ALA A 232 -3.78 27.84 13.05
C ALA A 232 -5.28 27.76 12.67
N GLY A 233 -6.17 27.65 13.66
CA GLY A 233 -7.60 27.44 13.49
C GLY A 233 -8.03 25.98 13.27
N LYS A 234 -7.11 25.03 13.32
CA LYS A 234 -7.30 23.57 13.20
C LYS A 234 -6.53 22.79 14.26
N GLU A 235 -6.17 23.44 15.37
CA GLU A 235 -5.29 22.90 16.42
C GLU A 235 -5.86 21.63 17.06
N TYR A 236 -7.19 21.52 17.14
CA TYR A 236 -7.87 20.32 17.63
C TYR A 236 -7.46 19.05 16.86
N MET A 237 -7.03 19.18 15.61
CA MET A 237 -6.58 18.05 14.79
C MET A 237 -5.21 17.51 15.22
N LEU A 238 -4.37 18.32 15.85
CA LEU A 238 -3.06 17.87 16.36
C LEU A 238 -3.25 16.83 17.47
N GLU A 239 -4.23 17.04 18.34
CA GLU A 239 -4.57 16.14 19.45
C GLU A 239 -5.09 14.79 18.95
N ASP A 240 -5.89 14.79 17.88
CA ASP A 240 -6.53 13.59 17.34
C ASP A 240 -5.69 12.85 16.28
N SER A 241 -4.58 13.43 15.84
CA SER A 241 -3.76 12.94 14.72
C SER A 241 -3.33 11.48 14.89
N ALA A 242 -2.82 11.10 16.07
CA ALA A 242 -2.38 9.73 16.34
C ALA A 242 -3.53 8.71 16.27
N THR A 243 -4.71 9.09 16.78
CA THR A 243 -5.92 8.28 16.72
C THR A 243 -6.34 8.05 15.27
N VAL A 244 -6.34 9.11 14.45
CA VAL A 244 -6.65 9.02 13.02
C VAL A 244 -5.68 8.09 12.30
N GLY A 245 -4.37 8.22 12.54
CA GLY A 245 -3.35 7.37 11.95
C GLY A 245 -3.60 5.87 12.21
N MET A 246 -3.96 5.52 13.45
CA MET A 246 -4.30 4.13 13.83
C MET A 246 -5.58 3.63 13.15
N LEU A 247 -6.64 4.43 13.12
CA LEU A 247 -7.90 4.06 12.49
C LEU A 247 -7.74 3.80 11.00
N ILE A 248 -6.96 4.63 10.31
CA ILE A 248 -6.67 4.48 8.89
C ILE A 248 -5.96 3.16 8.63
N ILE A 249 -4.98 2.79 9.46
CA ILE A 249 -4.24 1.53 9.27
C ILE A 249 -5.17 0.33 9.48
N ASP A 250 -5.95 0.34 10.56
CA ASP A 250 -6.94 -0.71 10.82
C ASP A 250 -7.89 -0.90 9.65
N CYS A 251 -8.36 0.19 9.04
CA CYS A 251 -9.33 0.14 7.95
C CYS A 251 -8.70 -0.12 6.58
N ALA A 252 -7.75 0.71 6.16
CA ALA A 252 -7.16 0.69 4.82
C ALA A 252 -6.14 -0.45 4.63
N GLN A 253 -5.43 -0.86 5.69
CA GLN A 253 -4.47 -1.96 5.64
C GLN A 253 -5.04 -3.27 6.19
N HIS A 254 -5.60 -3.27 7.40
CA HIS A 254 -6.07 -4.50 8.06
C HIS A 254 -7.51 -4.90 7.70
N GLY A 255 -8.24 -4.06 6.94
CA GLY A 255 -9.56 -4.38 6.44
C GLY A 255 -10.68 -4.36 7.50
N LYS A 256 -10.50 -3.61 8.60
CA LYS A 256 -11.58 -3.30 9.54
C LYS A 256 -12.70 -2.58 8.78
N SER A 257 -13.90 -3.17 8.79
CA SER A 257 -15.08 -2.61 8.11
C SER A 257 -15.43 -1.23 8.68
N TRP A 258 -15.82 -0.29 7.82
CA TRP A 258 -16.28 1.04 8.22
C TRP A 258 -17.40 0.97 9.27
N GLU A 259 -18.32 0.02 9.13
CA GLU A 259 -19.46 -0.16 10.04
C GLU A 259 -19.07 -0.69 11.43
N LYS A 260 -17.82 -1.14 11.61
CA LYS A 260 -17.28 -1.52 12.93
C LYS A 260 -16.68 -0.32 13.68
N LEU A 261 -16.55 0.83 13.02
CA LEU A 261 -16.14 2.08 13.67
C LEU A 261 -17.32 2.70 14.40
N THR A 262 -17.05 3.32 15.54
CA THR A 262 -17.99 4.18 16.26
C THR A 262 -18.34 5.43 15.43
N GLN A 263 -19.43 6.11 15.78
CA GLN A 263 -19.83 7.34 15.07
C GLN A 263 -18.79 8.44 15.21
N ASP A 264 -18.12 8.53 16.35
CA ASP A 264 -17.07 9.53 16.60
C ASP A 264 -15.84 9.23 15.75
N GLU A 265 -15.40 7.96 15.69
CA GLU A 265 -14.30 7.53 14.82
C GLU A 265 -14.59 7.79 13.34
N GLN A 266 -15.82 7.52 12.88
CA GLN A 266 -16.24 7.80 11.50
C GLN A 266 -16.22 9.29 11.21
N SER A 267 -16.75 10.10 12.13
CA SER A 267 -16.81 11.56 11.98
C SER A 267 -15.41 12.16 11.93
N LEU A 268 -14.51 11.70 12.80
CA LEU A 268 -13.12 12.14 12.83
C LEU A 268 -12.38 11.86 11.51
N ILE A 269 -12.52 10.66 10.94
CA ILE A 269 -11.94 10.34 9.63
C ILE A 269 -12.54 11.25 8.54
N ILE A 270 -13.86 11.47 8.55
CA ILE A 270 -14.54 12.32 7.57
C ILE A 270 -14.04 13.77 7.66
N ASP A 271 -13.86 14.31 8.86
CA ASP A 271 -13.41 15.68 9.08
C ASP A 271 -11.99 15.89 8.53
N PHE A 272 -11.08 14.97 8.81
CA PHE A 272 -9.75 14.97 8.20
C PHE A 272 -9.84 14.84 6.68
N ALA A 273 -10.62 13.89 6.17
CA ALA A 273 -10.74 13.66 4.73
C ALA A 273 -11.24 14.91 3.98
N ASN A 274 -12.25 15.59 4.50
CA ASN A 274 -12.81 16.80 3.89
C ASN A 274 -11.79 17.96 3.84
N ILE A 275 -10.92 18.06 4.84
CA ILE A 275 -9.94 19.15 4.92
C ILE A 275 -8.72 18.89 4.03
N PHE A 276 -8.31 17.63 3.88
CA PHE A 276 -7.07 17.26 3.19
C PHE A 276 -7.27 16.60 1.82
N GLU A 277 -8.50 16.53 1.30
CA GLU A 277 -8.80 15.99 -0.02
C GLU A 277 -7.93 16.61 -1.13
N GLU A 278 -7.87 17.94 -1.20
CA GLU A 278 -7.15 18.63 -2.28
C GLU A 278 -5.64 18.32 -2.23
N ALA A 279 -5.05 18.34 -1.04
CA ALA A 279 -3.64 18.03 -0.86
C ALA A 279 -3.33 16.56 -1.20
N SER A 280 -4.22 15.64 -0.85
CA SER A 280 -4.04 14.21 -1.13
C SER A 280 -4.05 13.94 -2.64
N ARG A 281 -4.94 14.63 -3.37
CA ARG A 281 -4.99 14.57 -4.84
C ARG A 281 -3.71 15.13 -5.47
N ALA A 282 -3.21 16.25 -4.95
CA ALA A 282 -1.97 16.86 -5.43
C ALA A 282 -0.75 15.94 -5.24
N ARG A 283 -0.60 15.30 -4.07
CA ARG A 283 0.50 14.36 -3.81
C ARG A 283 0.45 13.16 -4.75
N THR A 284 -0.74 12.57 -4.93
CA THR A 284 -0.91 11.41 -5.84
C THR A 284 -0.56 11.77 -7.28
N ALA A 285 -0.89 12.97 -7.76
CA ALA A 285 -0.56 13.43 -9.10
C ALA A 285 0.96 13.61 -9.32
N GLN A 286 1.67 14.19 -8.35
CA GLN A 286 3.13 14.38 -8.44
C GLN A 286 3.89 13.05 -8.58
N VAL A 287 3.43 12.01 -7.89
CA VAL A 287 4.09 10.70 -7.91
C VAL A 287 3.89 9.97 -9.24
N VAL A 288 2.72 10.13 -9.87
CA VAL A 288 2.44 9.54 -11.20
C VAL A 288 3.30 10.20 -12.29
N GLU A 289 3.57 11.51 -12.19
CA GLU A 289 4.43 12.22 -13.16
C GLU A 289 5.91 11.84 -13.06
N VAL A 290 6.41 11.47 -11.88
CA VAL A 290 7.82 11.09 -11.66
C VAL A 290 8.10 9.63 -12.08
N ALA A 291 7.06 8.78 -12.17
CA ALA A 291 7.19 7.37 -12.55
C ALA A 291 6.99 7.09 -14.06
N LEU A 292 6.79 8.13 -14.89
CA LEU A 292 6.59 8.08 -16.35
C LEU A 292 7.77 8.68 -17.11
#